data_AF-A0A926UMW5-F1
#
_entry.id   AF-A0A926UMW5-F1
#
_cell.length_a   1.000
_cell.length_b   1.000
_cell.length_c   1.000
_cell.angle_alpha   90.00
_cell.angle_beta   90.00
_cell.angle_gamma   90.00
#
_symmetry.space_group_name_H-M   'P 1'
#
loop_
_entity.id
_entity.type
_entity.pdbx_description
1 polymer ?
#
loop_
_entity_poly.entity_id
_entity_poly.type
_entity_poly.pdbx_seq_one_letter_code
_entity_poly.pdbx_strand_id
1 'polypeptide(L)'
;MKNTKKQLFTIIKIIASILIPSAIGLEIWNIQLIINHQELPIPDILNPILIFTHVALFAHFIEGIIASIYAPTKNKPAIKYGIYTFLVGTVGLLELWENDV
;
A
#
# COMPACT_ATOMS: atom_id res chain seq x y z
N MET A 1 1.77 -21.31 -16.69
CA MET A 1 2.55 -20.25 -16.00
C MET A 1 1.84 -18.90 -15.97
N LYS A 2 1.35 -18.35 -17.09
CA LYS A 2 0.60 -17.05 -17.12
C LYS A 2 -0.60 -17.01 -16.17
N ASN A 3 -1.36 -18.11 -16.09
CA ASN A 3 -2.56 -18.18 -15.24
C ASN A 3 -2.23 -18.15 -13.73
N THR A 4 -1.17 -18.84 -13.31
CA THR A 4 -0.69 -18.85 -11.92
C THR A 4 -0.24 -17.47 -11.46
N LYS A 5 0.47 -16.72 -12.32
CA LYS A 5 0.89 -15.34 -12.06
C LYS A 5 -0.31 -14.41 -11.86
N LYS A 6 -1.31 -14.50 -12.74
CA LYS A 6 -2.55 -13.71 -12.67
C LYS A 6 -3.34 -13.98 -11.38
N GLN A 7 -3.44 -15.25 -10.99
CA GLN A 7 -4.07 -15.65 -9.73
C GLN A 7 -3.31 -15.09 -8.53
N LEU A 8 -1.99 -15.21 -8.50
CA LEU A 8 -1.14 -14.66 -7.44
C LEU A 8 -1.32 -13.14 -7.30
N PHE A 9 -1.25 -12.39 -8.41
CA PHE A 9 -1.44 -10.93 -8.41
C PHE A 9 -2.82 -10.55 -7.91
N THR A 10 -3.85 -11.29 -8.31
CA THR A 10 -5.22 -11.04 -7.85
C THR A 10 -5.35 -11.24 -6.34
N ILE A 11 -4.77 -12.31 -5.78
CA ILE A 11 -4.77 -12.57 -4.34
C ILE A 11 -4.03 -11.45 -3.59
N ILE A 12 -2.83 -11.08 -4.05
CA ILE A 12 -2.03 -10.01 -3.42
C ILE A 12 -2.83 -8.69 -3.42
N LYS A 13 -3.47 -8.32 -4.53
CA LYS A 13 -4.27 -7.09 -4.63
C LYS A 13 -5.43 -7.08 -3.64
N ILE A 14 -6.15 -8.19 -3.49
CA ILE A 14 -7.27 -8.30 -2.55
C ILE A 14 -6.75 -8.11 -1.12
N ILE A 15 -5.68 -8.83 -0.75
CA ILE A 15 -5.09 -8.74 0.58
C ILE A 15 -4.58 -7.32 0.85
N ALA A 16 -3.82 -6.73 -0.07
CA ALA A 16 -3.26 -5.39 0.07
C ALA A 16 -4.34 -4.30 0.17
N SER A 17 -5.42 -4.41 -0.61
CA SER A 17 -6.55 -3.47 -0.57
C SER A 17 -7.32 -3.50 0.75
N ILE A 18 -7.13 -4.53 1.57
CA ILE A 18 -7.65 -4.61 2.94
C ILE A 18 -6.59 -4.13 3.93
N LEU A 19 -5.36 -4.65 3.83
CA LEU A 19 -4.30 -4.38 4.79
C LEU A 19 -3.84 -2.91 4.78
N ILE A 20 -3.74 -2.26 3.62
CA ILE A 20 -3.26 -0.88 3.54
C ILE A 20 -4.24 0.12 4.15
N PRO A 21 -5.57 0.07 3.87
CA PRO A 21 -6.53 0.87 4.61
C PRO A 21 -6.54 0.57 6.12
N SER A 22 -6.42 -0.69 6.53
CA SER A 22 -6.30 -1.04 7.95
C SER A 22 -5.05 -0.46 8.60
N ALA A 23 -3.91 -0.49 7.90
CA ALA A 23 -2.65 0.11 8.31
C ALA A 23 -2.77 1.64 8.46
N ILE A 24 -3.45 2.32 7.54
CA ILE A 24 -3.75 3.76 7.67
C ILE A 24 -4.60 4.01 8.93
N GLY A 25 -5.62 3.19 9.18
CA GLY A 25 -6.45 3.31 10.39
C GLY A 25 -5.64 3.14 11.67
N LEU A 26 -4.73 2.16 11.70
CA LEU A 26 -3.83 1.93 12.84
C LEU A 26 -2.85 3.09 13.03
N GLU A 27 -2.30 3.64 11.95
CA GLU A 27 -1.43 4.82 11.98
C GLU A 27 -2.16 6.06 12.52
N ILE A 28 -3.39 6.29 12.06
CA ILE A 28 -4.22 7.40 12.55
C ILE A 28 -4.50 7.25 14.05
N TRP A 29 -4.83 6.05 14.51
CA TRP A 29 -5.02 5.80 15.94
C TRP A 29 -3.73 6.06 16.72
N ASN A 30 -2.58 5.57 16.26
CA ASN A 30 -1.29 5.83 16.89
C ASN A 30 -1.00 7.33 17.02
N ILE A 31 -1.21 8.10 15.94
CA ILE A 31 -1.03 9.55 15.93
C ILE A 31 -1.99 10.23 16.93
N GLN A 32 -3.25 9.80 17.02
CA GLN A 32 -4.22 10.36 17.97
C GLN A 32 -3.80 10.15 19.42
N LEU A 33 -3.25 8.98 19.77
CA LEU A 33 -2.76 8.71 21.13
C LEU A 33 -1.60 9.65 21.49
N ILE A 34 -0.66 9.84 20.55
CA ILE A 34 0.49 10.73 20.71
C ILE A 34 0.04 12.19 20.89
N ILE A 35 -0.86 12.68 20.03
CA ILE A 35 -1.33 14.07 20.06
C ILE A 35 -2.14 14.38 21.32
N ASN A 36 -2.95 13.44 21.79
CA ASN A 36 -3.82 13.65 22.94
C ASN A 36 -3.12 13.42 24.29
N HIS A 37 -1.79 13.20 24.29
CA HIS A 37 -1.01 12.87 25.49
C HIS A 37 -1.63 11.73 26.32
N GLN A 38 -2.28 10.76 25.66
CA GLN A 38 -2.88 9.65 26.38
C GLN A 38 -1.76 8.76 26.93
N GLU A 39 -1.76 8.57 28.24
CA GLU A 39 -0.79 7.71 28.94
C GLU A 39 -0.98 6.21 28.65
N LEU A 40 -2.04 5.85 27.92
CA LEU A 40 -2.28 4.48 27.45
C LEU A 40 -1.65 4.32 26.05
N PRO A 41 -0.42 3.79 25.94
CA PRO A 41 0.18 3.49 24.66
C PRO A 41 -0.62 2.39 23.96
N ILE A 42 -0.43 2.28 22.64
CA ILE A 42 -0.85 1.08 21.93
C ILE A 42 -0.28 -0.15 22.67
N PRO A 43 -1.09 -1.19 22.93
CA PRO A 43 -0.61 -2.39 23.59
C PRO A 43 0.69 -2.91 22.98
N ASP A 44 1.70 -3.20 23.79
CA ASP A 44 3.06 -3.58 23.33
C ASP A 44 3.06 -4.78 22.36
N ILE A 45 2.06 -5.66 22.47
CA ILE A 45 1.85 -6.79 21.54
C ILE A 45 1.68 -6.33 20.08
N LEU A 46 1.26 -5.08 19.84
CA LEU A 46 1.06 -4.49 18.53
C LEU A 46 2.30 -3.71 18.04
N ASN A 47 3.35 -3.53 18.85
CA ASN A 47 4.57 -2.84 18.41
C ASN A 47 5.19 -3.44 17.14
N PRO A 48 5.29 -4.79 17.01
CA PRO A 48 5.75 -5.38 15.75
C PRO A 48 4.83 -5.03 14.57
N ILE A 49 3.51 -5.02 14.79
CA ILE A 49 2.51 -4.68 13.77
C ILE A 49 2.65 -3.21 13.34
N LEU A 50 2.94 -2.30 14.28
CA LEU A 50 3.21 -0.90 13.98
C LEU A 50 4.46 -0.72 13.13
N ILE A 51 5.55 -1.43 13.44
CA ILE A 51 6.78 -1.40 12.62
C ILE A 51 6.47 -1.83 11.18
N PHE A 52 5.74 -2.94 11.01
CA PHE A 52 5.32 -3.40 9.68
C PHE A 52 4.39 -2.40 9.00
N THR A 53 3.49 -1.76 9.74
CA THR A 53 2.58 -0.73 9.26
C THR A 53 3.36 0.45 8.69
N HIS A 54 4.33 1.00 9.43
CA HIS A 54 5.14 2.12 8.98
C HIS A 54 5.93 1.78 7.71
N VAL A 55 6.59 0.61 7.70
CA VAL A 55 7.37 0.16 6.54
C VAL A 55 6.47 -0.06 5.32
N ALA A 56 5.33 -0.72 5.49
CA ALA A 56 4.39 -0.99 4.41
C ALA A 56 3.80 0.30 3.83
N LEU A 57 3.31 1.20 4.68
CA LEU A 57 2.75 2.49 4.24
C LEU A 57 3.79 3.34 3.52
N PHE A 58 5.02 3.40 4.04
CA PHE A 58 6.09 4.16 3.41
C PHE A 58 6.49 3.56 2.05
N ALA A 59 6.68 2.23 1.97
CA ALA A 59 6.98 1.57 0.71
C ALA A 59 5.89 1.82 -0.33
N HIS A 60 4.62 1.56 0.02
CA HIS A 60 3.48 1.78 -0.86
C HIS A 60 3.33 3.25 -1.29
N PHE A 61 3.68 4.21 -0.42
CA PHE A 61 3.70 5.63 -0.78
C PHE A 61 4.73 5.92 -1.87
N ILE A 62 5.96 5.42 -1.72
CA ILE A 62 7.01 5.56 -2.74
C ILE A 62 6.59 4.89 -4.06
N GLU A 63 6.01 3.69 -4.01
CA GLU A 63 5.51 2.99 -5.19
C GLU A 63 4.38 3.77 -5.88
N GLY A 64 3.45 4.35 -5.12
CA GLY A 64 2.40 5.22 -5.65
C GLY A 64 2.95 6.47 -6.35
N ILE A 65 4.01 7.09 -5.79
CA ILE A 65 4.71 8.21 -6.42
C ILE A 65 5.34 7.77 -7.74
N ILE A 66 6.12 6.69 -7.73
CA ILE A 66 6.77 6.14 -8.92
C ILE A 66 5.73 5.87 -10.01
N ALA A 67 4.63 5.19 -9.66
CA ALA A 67 3.54 4.90 -10.58
C ALA A 67 2.89 6.16 -11.15
N SER A 68 2.65 7.19 -10.33
CA SER A 68 2.07 8.45 -10.78
C SER A 68 2.97 9.17 -11.80
N ILE A 69 4.29 9.14 -11.58
CA ILE A 69 5.28 9.74 -12.49
C ILE A 69 5.33 9.01 -13.83
N TYR A 70 5.35 7.67 -13.82
CA TYR A 70 5.54 6.88 -15.04
C TYR A 70 4.24 6.52 -15.77
N ALA A 71 3.07 6.59 -15.12
CA ALA A 71 1.78 6.28 -15.73
C ALA A 71 1.48 7.05 -17.04
N PRO A 72 1.75 8.37 -17.15
CA PRO A 72 1.57 9.09 -18.41
C PRO A 72 2.38 8.53 -19.57
N THR A 73 3.58 8.01 -19.32
CA THR A 73 4.43 7.37 -20.36
C THR A 73 3.84 6.08 -20.91
N LYS A 74 2.83 5.53 -20.24
CA LYS A 74 2.09 4.32 -20.60
C LYS A 74 0.62 4.61 -20.97
N ASN A 75 0.28 5.87 -21.26
CA ASN A 75 -1.08 6.33 -21.54
C ASN A 75 -2.10 6.03 -20.41
N LYS A 76 -1.63 5.94 -19.16
CA LYS A 76 -2.49 5.78 -17.98
C LYS A 76 -2.60 7.11 -17.20
N PRO A 77 -3.77 7.45 -16.62
CA PRO A 77 -3.92 8.66 -15.84
C PRO A 77 -3.07 8.63 -14.56
N ALA A 78 -2.15 9.60 -14.41
CA ALA A 78 -1.16 9.68 -13.33
C ALA A 78 -1.74 9.44 -11.93
N ILE A 79 -2.64 10.32 -11.48
CA ILE A 79 -3.18 10.30 -10.11
C ILE A 79 -3.93 9.00 -9.82
N LYS A 80 -4.82 8.59 -10.74
CA LYS A 80 -5.62 7.37 -10.56
C LYS A 80 -4.73 6.13 -10.48
N TYR A 81 -3.69 6.06 -11.31
CA TYR A 81 -2.77 4.92 -11.33
C TYR A 81 -1.82 4.92 -10.12
N GLY A 82 -1.41 6.11 -9.65
CA GLY A 82 -0.65 6.27 -8.42
C GLY A 82 -1.43 5.82 -7.18
N ILE A 83 -2.69 6.25 -7.02
CA ILE A 83 -3.57 5.80 -5.92
C ILE A 83 -3.79 4.29 -5.99
N TYR A 84 -4.06 3.77 -7.19
CA TYR A 84 -4.19 2.34 -7.40
C TYR A 84 -2.94 1.59 -6.92
N THR A 85 -1.75 2.04 -7.34
CA THR A 85 -0.48 1.41 -6.95
C THR A 85 -0.19 1.56 -5.47
N PHE A 86 -0.52 2.69 -4.85
CA PHE A 86 -0.43 2.84 -3.40
C PHE A 86 -1.24 1.78 -2.65
N LEU A 87 -2.41 1.38 -3.16
CA LEU A 87 -3.24 0.35 -2.51
C LEU A 87 -2.74 -1.07 -2.77
N VAL A 88 -2.25 -1.36 -3.98
CA VAL A 88 -1.87 -2.73 -4.37
C VAL A 88 -0.36 -3.01 -4.33
N GLY A 89 0.43 -1.99 -4.01
CA GLY A 89 1.89 -2.03 -3.89
C GLY A 89 2.60 -2.37 -5.20
N THR A 90 3.71 -3.11 -5.08
CA THR A 90 4.56 -3.53 -6.20
C THR A 90 3.80 -4.17 -7.36
N VAL A 91 2.67 -4.84 -7.12
CA VAL A 91 1.84 -5.41 -8.20
C VAL A 91 1.35 -4.33 -9.16
N GLY A 92 0.97 -3.15 -8.66
CA GLY A 92 0.56 -2.01 -9.48
C GLY A 92 1.70 -1.45 -10.34
N LEU A 93 2.93 -1.47 -9.81
CA LEU A 93 4.13 -1.17 -10.58
C LEU A 93 4.37 -2.22 -11.66
N LEU A 94 4.34 -3.51 -11.33
CA LEU A 94 4.53 -4.57 -12.33
C LEU A 94 3.51 -4.46 -13.47
N GLU A 95 2.22 -4.22 -13.16
CA GLU A 95 1.17 -3.99 -14.16
C GLU A 95 1.35 -2.69 -14.99
N LEU A 96 2.22 -1.77 -14.57
CA LEU A 96 2.53 -0.56 -15.32
C LEU A 96 3.53 -0.83 -16.46
N TRP A 97 4.52 -1.69 -16.19
CA TRP A 97 5.57 -2.03 -17.16
C TRP A 97 5.31 -3.34 -17.91
N GLU A 98 4.48 -4.21 -17.38
CA GLU A 98 4.00 -5.39 -18.11
C GLU A 98 2.80 -5.01 -18.97
N ASN A 99 3.05 -4.87 -20.28
CA ASN A 99 1.98 -4.89 -21.26
C ASN A 99 1.37 -6.32 -21.25
N ASP A 100 0.17 -6.47 -20.68
CA ASP A 100 -0.72 -7.65 -20.69
C ASP A 100 -0.62 -8.66 -19.52
N VAL A 101 -1.60 -8.54 -18.60
CA VAL A 101 -2.19 -9.66 -17.84
C VAL A 101 -3.67 -9.84 -18.20
#